data_AF-A0A077KAY7-F1
#
_entry.id   AF-A0A077KAY7-F1
#
_cell.length_a   1.000
_cell.length_b   1.000
_cell.length_c   1.000
_cell.angle_alpha   90.00
_cell.angle_beta   90.00
_cell.angle_gamma   90.00
#
_symmetry.space_group_name_H-M   'P 1'
#
loop_
_entity.id
_entity.type
_entity.pdbx_description
1 polymer ?
#
loop_
_entity_poly.entity_id
_entity_poly.type
_entity_poly.pdbx_seq_one_letter_code
_entity_poly.pdbx_strand_id
1 'polypeptide(L)'
;MLHIDIHSFSYKKGGIPKDNSGNGGGFAFDCRGILNPGRVEEYKTQTGNDIGVQEYLETQTEMPKFLELIKSLVSINIDNYLERGFENLQINFGCTGGQHRSVYSAIKIAEFIREKYPNGTLITIHHDEQPQLNQ
;
A
#
# COMPACT_ATOMS: atom_id res chain seq x y z
N MET A 1 -2.73 14.05 -15.87
CA MET A 1 -2.53 13.74 -14.44
C MET A 1 -2.71 12.24 -14.30
N LEU A 2 -1.79 11.57 -13.61
CA LEU A 2 -1.85 10.13 -13.39
C LEU A 2 -2.70 9.84 -12.14
N HIS A 3 -3.79 9.09 -12.30
CA HIS A 3 -4.57 8.58 -11.17
C HIS A 3 -3.92 7.31 -10.62
N ILE A 4 -3.65 7.29 -9.31
CA ILE A 4 -3.01 6.17 -8.65
C ILE A 4 -3.94 5.62 -7.57
N ASP A 5 -4.49 4.44 -7.82
CA ASP A 5 -5.26 3.69 -6.84
C ASP A 5 -4.33 2.79 -6.03
N ILE A 6 -4.31 3.00 -4.71
CA ILE A 6 -3.46 2.26 -3.78
C ILE A 6 -4.35 1.42 -2.87
N HIS A 7 -4.24 0.11 -2.98
CA HIS A 7 -5.04 -0.82 -2.18
C HIS A 7 -4.22 -1.47 -1.07
N SER A 8 -4.85 -1.66 0.08
CA SER A 8 -4.45 -2.69 1.04
C SER A 8 -5.50 -3.80 1.05
N PHE A 9 -5.07 -5.05 0.90
CA PHE A 9 -6.00 -6.18 0.77
C PHE A 9 -5.56 -7.43 1.56
N SER A 10 -6.48 -8.39 1.66
CA SER A 10 -6.24 -9.72 2.20
C SER A 10 -6.14 -10.78 1.11
N TYR A 11 -5.03 -11.49 1.05
CA TYR A 11 -4.90 -12.69 0.21
C TYR A 11 -5.91 -13.79 0.58
N LYS A 12 -6.36 -13.84 1.84
CA LYS A 12 -7.29 -14.88 2.31
C LYS A 12 -8.75 -14.53 2.05
N LYS A 13 -9.11 -13.25 2.11
CA LYS A 13 -10.52 -12.80 2.06
C LYS A 13 -10.90 -12.29 0.68
N GLY A 14 -10.28 -11.18 0.22
CA GLY A 14 -10.62 -10.51 -1.03
C GLY A 14 -9.81 -10.97 -2.25
N GLY A 15 -8.59 -11.46 -2.04
CA GLY A 15 -7.64 -11.70 -3.14
C GLY A 15 -7.09 -10.38 -3.71
N ILE A 16 -6.30 -10.46 -4.78
CA ILE A 16 -5.71 -9.27 -5.40
C ILE A 16 -6.84 -8.41 -6.01
N PRO A 17 -6.89 -7.09 -5.71
CA PRO A 17 -7.90 -6.19 -6.27
C PRO A 17 -7.89 -6.20 -7.79
N LYS A 18 -9.08 -6.09 -8.39
CA LYS A 18 -9.22 -5.99 -9.84
C LYS A 18 -8.95 -4.55 -10.28
N ASP A 19 -8.20 -4.41 -11.37
CA ASP A 19 -8.06 -3.15 -12.09
C ASP A 19 -9.22 -3.01 -13.08
N ASN A 20 -9.95 -1.90 -12.98
CA ASN A 20 -11.08 -1.57 -13.85
C ASN A 20 -10.73 -0.53 -14.92
N SER A 21 -9.49 -0.04 -14.97
CA SER A 21 -9.04 1.00 -15.90
C SER A 21 -8.70 0.49 -17.31
N GLY A 22 -8.75 -0.83 -17.53
CA GLY A 22 -8.64 -1.46 -18.85
C GLY A 22 -7.22 -1.81 -19.30
N ASN A 23 -6.18 -1.39 -18.58
CA ASN A 23 -4.78 -1.74 -18.90
C ASN A 23 -4.32 -3.05 -18.24
N GLY A 24 -5.12 -3.62 -17.33
CA GLY A 24 -4.87 -4.93 -16.77
C GLY A 24 -3.82 -4.90 -15.67
N GLY A 25 -4.26 -4.52 -14.48
CA GLY A 25 -3.54 -4.74 -13.23
C GLY A 25 -2.59 -3.62 -12.85
N GLY A 26 -1.69 -3.95 -11.93
CA GLY A 26 -0.72 -3.03 -11.35
C GLY A 26 0.25 -3.79 -10.45
N PHE A 27 0.96 -3.09 -9.58
CA PHE A 27 1.84 -3.76 -8.64
C PHE A 27 1.03 -4.56 -7.60
N ALA A 28 1.54 -5.73 -7.21
CA ALA A 28 1.02 -6.48 -6.08
C ALA A 28 2.18 -6.94 -5.20
N PHE A 29 2.34 -6.30 -4.04
CA PHE A 29 3.42 -6.56 -3.10
C PHE A 29 2.93 -7.44 -1.94
N ASP A 30 3.53 -8.62 -1.81
CA ASP A 30 3.23 -9.54 -0.71
C ASP A 30 3.97 -9.13 0.57
N CYS A 31 3.24 -8.60 1.55
CA CYS A 31 3.79 -8.17 2.82
C CYS A 31 3.85 -9.31 3.85
N ARG A 32 3.43 -10.54 3.52
CA ARG A 32 3.33 -11.65 4.49
C ARG A 32 4.68 -12.11 5.04
N GLY A 33 5.77 -11.85 4.33
CA GLY A 33 7.14 -12.17 4.77
C GLY A 33 7.65 -11.31 5.93
N ILE A 34 7.08 -10.11 6.13
CA ILE A 34 7.43 -9.24 7.25
C ILE A 34 6.80 -9.77 8.54
N LEU A 35 7.50 -9.65 9.68
CA LEU A 35 7.02 -10.07 10.99
C LEU A 35 5.60 -9.52 11.27
N ASN A 36 4.72 -10.38 11.77
CA ASN A 36 3.30 -10.10 11.87
C ASN A 36 2.92 -9.49 13.23
N PRO A 37 2.49 -8.20 13.29
CA PRO A 37 2.08 -7.57 14.55
C PRO A 37 0.91 -8.30 15.22
N GLY A 38 -0.02 -8.86 14.45
CA GLY A 38 -1.18 -9.58 14.97
C GLY A 38 -0.89 -10.89 15.73
N ARG A 39 0.38 -11.26 15.91
CA ARG A 39 0.80 -12.33 16.86
C ARG A 39 1.05 -11.82 18.27
N VAL A 40 1.13 -10.51 18.46
CA VAL A 40 1.27 -9.84 19.76
C VAL A 40 -0.12 -9.40 20.19
N GLU A 41 -0.53 -9.77 21.41
CA GLU A 41 -1.91 -9.54 21.88
C GLU A 41 -2.27 -8.05 21.89
N GLU A 42 -1.31 -7.17 22.21
CA GLU A 42 -1.47 -5.72 22.20
C GLU A 42 -1.91 -5.15 20.85
N TYR A 43 -1.41 -5.70 19.74
CA TYR A 43 -1.66 -5.16 18.38
C TYR A 43 -2.81 -5.88 17.65
N LYS A 44 -3.40 -6.90 18.26
CA LYS A 44 -4.32 -7.82 17.59
C LYS A 44 -5.59 -7.16 17.06
N THR A 45 -6.13 -6.17 17.78
CA THR A 45 -7.32 -5.40 17.39
C THR A 45 -6.99 -4.09 16.68
N GLN A 46 -5.72 -3.67 16.70
CA GLN A 46 -5.24 -2.47 16.02
C GLN A 46 -5.07 -2.72 14.52
N THR A 47 -4.95 -1.65 13.74
CA THR A 47 -4.75 -1.64 12.28
C THR A 47 -3.39 -1.04 11.94
N GLY A 48 -2.96 -1.15 10.69
CA GLY A 48 -1.74 -0.49 10.20
C GLY A 48 -1.77 1.04 10.25
N ASN A 49 -2.93 1.65 10.56
CA ASN A 49 -3.07 3.08 10.76
C ASN A 49 -2.78 3.49 12.22
N ASP A 50 -2.88 2.57 13.18
CA ASP A 50 -2.72 2.87 14.60
C ASP A 50 -1.24 2.97 14.99
N ILE A 51 -0.89 3.98 15.79
CA ILE A 51 0.50 4.34 16.14
C ILE A 51 1.31 3.15 16.67
N GLY A 52 0.72 2.32 17.54
CA GLY A 52 1.43 1.17 18.12
C GLY A 52 1.83 0.12 17.07
N VAL A 53 0.99 -0.10 16.06
CA VAL A 53 1.32 -1.00 14.94
C VAL A 53 2.37 -0.36 14.04
N GLN A 54 2.29 0.96 13.78
CA GLN A 54 3.29 1.67 12.99
C GLN A 54 4.67 1.56 13.63
N GLU A 55 4.79 1.90 14.92
CA GLU A 55 6.04 1.83 15.68
C GLU A 55 6.61 0.41 15.71
N TYR A 56 5.75 -0.60 15.90
CA TYR A 56 6.20 -2.00 15.84
C TYR A 56 6.77 -2.35 14.47
N LEU A 57 6.07 -1.99 13.38
CA LEU A 57 6.53 -2.26 12.02
C LEU A 57 7.85 -1.54 11.71
N GLU A 58 8.00 -0.30 12.18
CA GLU A 58 9.18 0.53 11.94
C GLU A 58 10.41 0.10 12.74
N THR A 59 10.23 -0.32 13.99
CA THR A 59 11.34 -0.56 14.92
C THR A 59 11.66 -2.04 15.14
N GLN A 60 10.68 -2.93 14.94
CA GLN A 60 10.82 -4.36 15.25
C GLN A 60 10.85 -5.24 13.99
N THR A 61 10.77 -4.66 12.78
CA THR A 61 10.68 -5.42 11.54
C THR A 61 11.50 -4.82 10.39
N GLU A 62 11.64 -5.56 9.29
CA GLU A 62 12.27 -5.10 8.05
C GLU A 62 11.34 -4.24 7.16
N MET A 63 10.19 -3.79 7.67
CA MET A 63 9.22 -3.00 6.89
C MET A 63 9.83 -1.74 6.28
N PRO A 64 10.64 -0.92 6.99
CA PRO A 64 11.24 0.27 6.39
C PRO A 64 12.10 -0.06 5.17
N LYS A 65 12.98 -1.05 5.28
CA LYS A 65 13.84 -1.49 4.17
C LYS A 65 13.03 -2.03 3.00
N PHE A 66 11.98 -2.79 3.28
CA PHE A 66 11.06 -3.31 2.27
C PHE A 66 10.37 -2.17 1.49
N LEU A 67 9.86 -1.16 2.20
CA LEU A 67 9.21 -0.01 1.58
C LEU A 67 10.17 0.85 0.78
N GLU A 68 11.42 1.05 1.21
CA GLU A 68 12.43 1.80 0.43
C GLU A 68 12.69 1.16 -0.95
N LEU A 69 12.74 -0.17 -1.02
CA LEU A 69 12.88 -0.89 -2.29
C LEU A 69 11.64 -0.70 -3.18
N ILE A 70 10.45 -0.75 -2.59
CA ILE A 70 9.20 -0.52 -3.32
C ILE A 70 9.14 0.92 -3.84
N LYS A 71 9.45 1.93 -3.01
CA LYS A 71 9.50 3.35 -3.42
C LYS A 71 10.40 3.54 -4.64
N SER A 72 11.57 2.91 -4.63
CA SER A 72 12.51 2.94 -5.75
C SER A 72 11.91 2.32 -7.02
N LEU A 73 11.30 1.14 -6.90
CA LEU A 73 10.68 0.43 -8.02
C LEU A 73 9.49 1.19 -8.63
N VAL A 74 8.57 1.67 -7.79
CA VAL A 74 7.36 2.36 -8.27
C VAL A 74 7.69 3.73 -8.87
N SER A 75 8.72 4.42 -8.37
CA SER A 75 9.16 5.71 -8.91
C SER A 75 9.51 5.63 -10.39
N ILE A 76 10.30 4.62 -10.78
CA ILE A 76 10.69 4.40 -12.19
C ILE A 76 9.45 4.34 -13.09
N ASN A 77 8.40 3.69 -12.61
CA ASN A 77 7.17 3.49 -13.38
C ASN A 77 6.30 4.75 -13.39
N ILE A 78 6.14 5.43 -12.25
CA ILE A 78 5.40 6.68 -12.17
C ILE A 78 6.02 7.74 -13.10
N ASP A 79 7.35 7.89 -13.09
CA ASP A 79 8.06 8.84 -13.96
C ASP A 79 7.77 8.55 -15.44
N ASN A 80 7.91 7.29 -15.86
CA ASN A 80 7.64 6.86 -17.24
C ASN A 80 6.16 7.00 -17.63
N TYR A 81 5.23 6.77 -16.69
CA TYR A 81 3.79 6.88 -16.95
C TYR A 81 3.40 8.33 -17.15
N LEU A 82 3.96 9.25 -16.35
CA LEU A 82 3.76 10.69 -16.50
C LEU A 82 4.32 11.19 -17.84
N GLU A 83 5.53 10.78 -18.22
CA GLU A 83 6.14 11.17 -19.51
C GLU A 83 5.31 10.71 -20.71
N ARG A 84 4.76 9.50 -20.64
CA ARG A 84 4.00 8.88 -21.73
C ARG A 84 2.51 9.20 -21.72
N GLY A 85 2.03 9.98 -20.75
CA GLY A 85 0.62 10.39 -20.65
C GLY A 85 -0.35 9.27 -20.27
N PHE A 86 0.08 8.30 -19.44
CA PHE A 86 -0.84 7.29 -18.89
C PHE A 86 -1.81 7.91 -17.89
N GLU A 87 -3.03 7.38 -17.88
CA GLU A 87 -4.10 7.92 -17.05
C GLU A 87 -4.23 7.23 -15.68
N ASN A 88 -3.91 5.94 -15.58
CA ASN A 88 -4.18 5.13 -14.39
C ASN A 88 -3.00 4.20 -14.04
N LEU A 89 -2.76 4.01 -12.74
CA LEU A 89 -1.84 3.04 -12.16
C LEU A 89 -2.45 2.46 -10.88
N GLN A 90 -2.40 1.14 -10.71
CA GLN A 90 -2.79 0.49 -9.46
C GLN A 90 -1.57 -0.03 -8.69
N ILE A 91 -1.57 0.14 -7.36
CA ILE A 91 -0.53 -0.37 -6.46
C ILE A 91 -1.20 -1.09 -5.29
N ASN A 92 -0.96 -2.40 -5.17
CA ASN A 92 -1.67 -3.24 -4.20
C ASN A 92 -0.70 -3.82 -3.16
N PHE A 93 -1.06 -3.73 -1.87
CA PHE A 93 -0.32 -4.32 -0.76
C PHE A 93 -1.15 -5.42 -0.11
N GLY A 94 -0.65 -6.66 -0.13
CA GLY A 94 -1.37 -7.82 0.37
C GLY A 94 -0.79 -8.34 1.68
N CYS A 95 -1.65 -8.63 2.66
CA CYS A 95 -1.28 -9.47 3.80
C CYS A 95 -2.31 -10.59 4.02
N THR A 96 -2.17 -11.39 5.08
CA THR A 96 -3.10 -12.51 5.33
C THR A 96 -4.50 -12.05 5.73
N GLY A 97 -4.62 -10.93 6.45
CA GLY A 97 -5.88 -10.49 7.06
C GLY A 97 -6.44 -9.18 6.53
N GLY A 98 -5.62 -8.39 5.82
CA GLY A 98 -5.97 -7.05 5.34
C GLY A 98 -5.98 -5.97 6.43
N GLN A 99 -5.26 -6.15 7.54
CA GLN A 99 -5.43 -5.32 8.75
C GLN A 99 -4.18 -4.51 9.14
N HIS A 100 -2.99 -5.13 9.17
CA HIS A 100 -1.78 -4.50 9.71
C HIS A 100 -0.80 -4.08 8.62
N ARG A 101 0.00 -5.04 8.14
CA ARG A 101 1.12 -4.80 7.22
C ARG A 101 0.69 -4.16 5.90
N SER A 102 -0.40 -4.66 5.30
CA SER A 102 -0.91 -4.11 4.04
C SER A 102 -1.43 -2.69 4.21
N VAL A 103 -2.16 -2.41 5.29
CA VAL A 103 -2.72 -1.07 5.59
C VAL A 103 -1.59 -0.06 5.79
N TYR A 104 -0.61 -0.40 6.62
CA TYR A 104 0.57 0.44 6.85
C TYR A 104 1.32 0.74 5.55
N SER A 105 1.61 -0.29 4.75
CA SER A 105 2.34 -0.11 3.48
C SER A 105 1.58 0.78 2.50
N ALA A 106 0.25 0.62 2.37
CA ALA A 106 -0.57 1.47 1.51
C ALA A 106 -0.51 2.94 1.94
N ILE A 107 -0.63 3.22 3.24
CA ILE A 107 -0.55 4.58 3.80
C ILE A 107 0.82 5.19 3.51
N LYS A 108 1.92 4.52 3.86
CA LYS A 108 3.27 5.06 3.70
C LYS A 108 3.66 5.27 2.24
N ILE A 109 3.19 4.42 1.33
CA ILE A 109 3.44 4.60 -0.10
C ILE A 109 2.62 5.74 -0.68
N ALA A 110 1.37 5.92 -0.24
CA ALA A 110 0.57 7.07 -0.62
C ALA A 110 1.21 8.39 -0.14
N GLU A 111 1.65 8.46 1.12
CA GLU A 111 2.38 9.61 1.68
C GLU A 111 3.61 9.95 0.84
N PHE A 112 4.44 8.94 0.56
CA PHE A 112 5.63 9.10 -0.28
C PHE A 112 5.31 9.66 -1.67
N ILE A 113 4.29 9.12 -2.36
CA ILE A 113 3.95 9.56 -3.71
C ILE A 113 3.38 10.99 -3.67
N ARG A 114 2.55 11.34 -2.67
CA ARG A 114 2.06 12.73 -2.48
C ARG A 114 3.20 13.72 -2.32
N GLU A 115 4.21 13.37 -1.53
CA GLU A 115 5.38 14.22 -1.29
C GLU A 115 6.25 14.37 -2.54
N LYS A 116 6.52 13.26 -3.24
CA LYS A 116 7.43 13.25 -4.39
C LYS A 116 6.80 13.80 -5.67
N TYR A 117 5.49 13.64 -5.86
CA TYR A 117 4.77 13.97 -7.11
C TYR A 117 3.59 14.94 -6.92
N PRO A 118 3.78 16.10 -6.26
CA PRO A 118 2.68 16.93 -5.78
C PRO A 118 1.77 17.51 -6.88
N ASN A 119 2.28 17.65 -8.11
CA ASN A 119 1.56 18.30 -9.23
C ASN A 119 1.29 17.36 -10.43
N GLY A 120 1.58 16.06 -10.31
CA GLY A 120 1.48 15.10 -11.43
C GLY A 120 0.51 13.96 -11.18
N THR A 121 0.21 13.67 -9.92
CA THR A 121 -0.56 12.49 -9.51
C THR A 121 -1.78 12.87 -8.68
N LEU A 122 -2.88 12.13 -8.86
CA LEU A 122 -4.01 12.11 -7.93
C LEU A 122 -4.07 10.72 -7.30
N ILE A 123 -4.08 10.65 -5.96
CA ILE A 123 -3.94 9.40 -5.23
C ILE A 123 -5.22 9.10 -4.45
N THR A 124 -5.75 7.90 -4.67
CA THR A 124 -6.88 7.34 -3.93
C THR A 124 -6.40 6.11 -3.15
N ILE A 125 -6.72 6.03 -1.86
CA ILE A 125 -6.40 4.87 -1.03
C ILE A 125 -7.67 4.06 -0.78
N HIS A 126 -7.54 2.74 -0.88
CA HIS A 126 -8.61 1.78 -0.57
C HIS A 126 -8.10 0.72 0.40
N HIS A 127 -8.78 0.59 1.54
CA HIS A 127 -8.55 -0.45 2.52
C HIS A 127 -9.69 -1.47 2.46
N ASP A 128 -9.52 -2.51 1.65
CA ASP A 128 -10.58 -3.45 1.27
C ASP A 128 -11.21 -4.15 2.49
N GLU A 129 -10.41 -4.50 3.50
CA GLU A 129 -10.89 -5.10 4.74
C GLU A 129 -11.03 -4.12 5.92
N GLN A 130 -10.66 -2.84 5.75
CA GLN A 130 -10.79 -1.79 6.76
C GLN A 130 -11.49 -0.54 6.17
N PRO A 131 -12.71 -0.67 5.64
CA PRO A 131 -13.37 0.39 4.88
C PRO A 131 -13.61 1.67 5.69
N GLN A 132 -13.64 1.59 7.02
CA GLN A 132 -13.72 2.75 7.91
C GLN A 132 -12.51 3.68 7.83
N LEU A 133 -11.40 3.23 7.23
CA LEU A 133 -10.19 4.02 7.02
C LEU A 133 -10.18 4.76 5.66
N ASN A 134 -11.13 4.47 4.77
CA ASN A 134 -11.23 5.14 3.48
C ASN A 134 -11.90 6.50 3.71
N GLN A 135 -11.12 7.57 3.55
CA GLN A 135 -11.59 8.96 3.64
C GLN A 135 -11.80 9.55 2.25
#